data_AF-A0A7C5NQ63-F1
#
_entry.id   AF-A0A7C5NQ63-F1
#
_cell.length_a   1.000
_cell.length_b   1.000
_cell.length_c   1.000
_cell.angle_alpha   90.00
_cell.angle_beta   90.00
_cell.angle_gamma   90.00
#
_symmetry.space_group_name_H-M   'P 1'
#
loop_
_entity.id
_entity.type
_entity.pdbx_description
1 polymer ?
#
loop_
_entity_poly.entity_id
_entity_poly.type
_entity_poly.pdbx_seq_one_letter_code
_entity_poly.pdbx_strand_id
1 'polypeptide(L)' 'MNQAVAIVTDSTSDLPSQEAERLGIQVVPALLMMEGRTYLDGRELTREEFYRRLPGLSSPPTTAAPSPASFEAVYRK' A
#
# COMPACT_ATOMS: atom_id res chain seq x y z
N MET A 1 0.93 21.78 11.97
CA MET A 1 -0.25 22.45 11.40
C MET A 1 -1.45 21.60 11.74
N ASN A 2 -2.46 22.15 12.43
CA ASN A 2 -3.69 21.45 12.74
C ASN A 2 -4.57 21.47 11.48
N GLN A 3 -4.47 20.47 10.60
CA GLN A 3 -5.31 20.43 9.41
C GLN A 3 -6.73 20.00 9.82
N ALA A 4 -7.72 20.81 9.47
CA ALA A 4 -9.13 20.52 9.75
C ALA A 4 -9.68 19.34 8.93
N VAL A 5 -8.99 18.97 7.85
CA VAL A 5 -9.33 17.86 6.96
C VAL A 5 -8.04 17.13 6.62
N ALA A 6 -8.06 15.79 6.75
CA ALA A 6 -6.98 14.93 6.29
C ALA A 6 -7.44 14.15 5.05
N ILE A 7 -6.53 13.92 4.10
CA ILE A 7 -6.75 13.07 2.94
C ILE A 7 -6.00 11.76 3.18
N VAL A 8 -6.75 10.66 3.17
CA VAL A 8 -6.22 9.30 3.34
C VAL A 8 -6.70 8.46 2.17
N THR A 9 -5.79 7.68 1.59
CA THR A 9 -6.07 6.74 0.50
C THR A 9 -5.28 5.44 0.73
N ASP A 10 -5.41 4.47 -0.17
CA ASP A 10 -4.63 3.24 -0.17
C ASP A 10 -3.63 3.17 -1.33
N SER A 11 -2.79 2.12 -1.33
CA SER A 11 -1.71 1.94 -2.31
C SER A 11 -2.18 1.72 -3.76
N THR A 12 -3.48 1.47 -3.98
CA THR A 12 -4.07 1.23 -5.31
C THR A 12 -4.46 2.52 -6.05
N SER A 13 -4.28 3.68 -5.41
CA SER A 13 -4.52 5.00 -6.01
C SER A 13 -3.56 5.38 -7.15
N ASP A 14 -2.47 4.63 -7.33
CA ASP A 14 -1.34 4.93 -8.24
C ASP A 14 -0.71 6.33 -8.04
N LEU A 15 -0.97 6.97 -6.90
CA LEU A 15 -0.38 8.24 -6.53
C LEU A 15 1.14 8.07 -6.32
N PRO A 16 2.01 8.84 -7.01
CA PRO A 16 3.44 8.80 -6.76
C PRO A 16 3.75 9.18 -5.31
N SER A 17 4.67 8.43 -4.68
CA SER A 17 5.03 8.63 -3.27
C SER A 17 5.50 10.06 -2.96
N GLN A 18 6.23 10.67 -3.90
CA GLN A 18 6.71 12.05 -3.79
C GLN A 18 5.56 13.05 -3.78
N GLU A 19 4.50 12.83 -4.57
CA GLU A 19 3.33 13.69 -4.59
C GLU A 19 2.48 13.51 -3.33
N ALA A 20 2.33 12.27 -2.85
CA ALA A 20 1.66 11.99 -1.59
C ALA A 20 2.33 12.72 -0.41
N GLU A 21 3.67 12.66 -0.34
CA GLU A 21 4.46 13.36 0.67
C GLU A 21 4.32 14.88 0.54
N ARG A 22 4.48 15.42 -0.67
CA ARG A 22 4.36 16.86 -0.95
C ARG A 22 2.98 17.43 -0.55
N LEU A 23 1.92 16.66 -0.75
CA LEU A 23 0.53 17.06 -0.47
C LEU A 23 0.09 16.70 0.96
N GLY A 24 0.90 15.98 1.73
CA GLY A 24 0.53 15.49 3.06
C GLY A 24 -0.54 14.39 3.05
N ILE A 25 -0.71 13.69 1.94
CA ILE A 25 -1.68 12.60 1.78
C ILE A 25 -1.13 11.33 2.45
N GLN A 26 -1.89 10.75 3.37
CA GLN A 26 -1.52 9.48 3.99
C GLN A 26 -1.95 8.31 3.10
N VAL A 27 -1.02 7.40 2.81
CA VAL A 27 -1.27 6.21 1.99
C VAL A 27 -1.14 4.95 2.86
N VAL A 28 -2.23 4.20 2.98
CA VAL A 28 -2.28 2.92 3.71
C VAL A 28 -2.02 1.77 2.72
N PRO A 29 -0.97 0.95 2.91
CA PRO A 29 -0.66 -0.12 1.98
C PRO A 29 -1.69 -1.25 2.02
N ALA A 30 -2.12 -1.71 0.85
CA ALA A 30 -2.84 -2.98 0.70
C ALA A 30 -1.90 -4.17 0.97
N LEU A 31 -2.49 -5.36 1.10
CA LEU A 31 -1.75 -6.60 1.32
C LEU A 31 -1.64 -7.39 0.02
N LEU A 32 -0.43 -7.84 -0.30
CA LEU A 32 -0.14 -8.75 -1.40
C LEU A 32 0.35 -10.09 -0.85
N MET A 33 -0.33 -11.17 -1.20
CA MET A 33 0.06 -12.54 -0.83
C MET A 33 0.69 -13.23 -2.04
N MET A 34 1.94 -13.63 -1.89
CA MET A 34 2.74 -14.26 -2.96
C MET A 34 3.72 -15.27 -2.33
N GLU A 35 3.72 -16.51 -2.84
CA GLU A 35 4.61 -17.60 -2.37
C GLU A 35 4.57 -17.85 -0.85
N GLY A 36 3.36 -17.81 -0.27
CA GLY A 36 3.17 -18.04 1.17
C GLY A 36 3.65 -16.89 2.07
N ARG A 37 4.01 -15.74 1.49
CA ARG A 37 4.37 -14.52 2.21
C ARG A 37 3.37 -13.41 1.93
N THR A 38 3.17 -12.56 2.93
CA THR A 38 2.37 -11.33 2.81
C THR A 38 3.32 -10.13 2.77
N TYR A 39 3.06 -9.21 1.85
CA TYR A 39 3.82 -7.98 1.66
C TYR A 39 2.89 -6.77 1.74
N LEU A 40 3.37 -5.67 2.31
CA LEU A 40 2.77 -4.36 2.18
C LEU A 40 3.08 -3.80 0.78
N ASP A 41 2.03 -3.60 -0.02
CA ASP A 41 2.14 -3.14 -1.40
C ASP A 41 2.87 -1.78 -1.51
N GLY A 42 3.87 -1.73 -2.38
CA GLY A 42 4.72 -0.56 -2.62
C GLY A 42 5.65 -0.17 -1.47
N ARG A 43 5.62 -0.89 -0.34
CA ARG A 43 6.46 -0.64 0.84
C ARG A 43 7.48 -1.76 1.06
N GLU A 44 7.02 -3.00 1.05
CA GLU A 44 7.86 -4.19 1.25
C GLU A 44 8.17 -4.92 -0.06
N LEU A 45 7.33 -4.73 -1.08
CA LEU A 45 7.55 -5.22 -2.43
C LEU A 45 7.32 -4.09 -3.43
N THR A 46 8.32 -3.81 -4.25
CA THR A 46 8.18 -2.80 -5.32
C THR A 46 7.39 -3.36 -6.48
N ARG A 47 6.71 -2.49 -7.25
CA ARG A 47 6.01 -2.89 -8.49
C ARG A 47 6.97 -3.58 -9.47
N GLU A 48 8.18 -3.06 -9.62
CA GLU A 48 9.19 -3.65 -10.51
C GLU A 48 9.58 -5.07 -10.08
N GLU A 49 9.81 -5.28 -8.78
CA GLU A 49 10.15 -6.58 -8.23
C GLU A 49 9.00 -7.58 -8.35
N PHE A 50 7.77 -7.13 -8.09
CA PHE A 50 6.57 -7.94 -8.32
C PHE A 50 6.49 -8.45 -9.76
N TYR A 51 6.56 -7.55 -10.75
CA TYR A 51 6.47 -7.93 -12.16
C TYR A 51 7.66 -8.77 -12.63
N ARG A 52 8.84 -8.58 -12.04
CA ARG A 52 10.02 -9.42 -12.32
C ARG A 52 9.82 -10.87 -11.87
N ARG A 53 9.16 -11.08 -10.72
CA ARG A 53 8.89 -12.41 -10.16
C ARG A 53 7.66 -13.08 -10.77
N LEU A 54 6.68 -12.29 -11.22
CA LEU A 54 5.37 -12.75 -11.69
C LEU A 54 5.40 -13.93 -12.68
N PRO A 55 6.28 -13.97 -13.72
CA PRO A 55 6.33 -15.10 -14.66
C PRO A 55 6.78 -16.42 -14.03
N GLY A 56 7.48 -16.38 -12.90
CA GLY A 56 8.05 -17.56 -12.23
C GLY A 56 7.20 -18.11 -11.09
N LEU A 57 6.04 -17.51 -10.80
CA LEU A 57 5.22 -17.92 -9.67
C LEU A 57 4.53 -19.26 -9.93
N SER A 58 4.58 -20.14 -8.93
CA SER A 58 3.91 -21.44 -8.96
C SER A 58 2.38 -21.34 -8.76
N SER A 59 1.91 -20.23 -8.20
CA SER A 59 0.49 -19.91 -8.04
C SER A 59 0.24 -18.42 -8.26
N PRO A 60 -0.97 -18.02 -8.71
CA PRO A 60 -1.31 -16.61 -8.85
C PRO A 60 -1.23 -15.89 -7.50
N PRO A 61 -0.64 -14.68 -7.45
CA PRO A 61 -0.68 -13.86 -6.25
C PRO A 61 -2.13 -13.41 -5.98
N THR A 62 -2.44 -13.13 -4.72
CA THR A 62 -3.74 -12.61 -4.31
C THR A 62 -3.59 -11.34 -3.49
N THR A 63 -4.66 -10.58 -3.34
CA THR A 63 -4.65 -9.29 -2.64
C THR A 63 -5.71 -9.25 -1.55
N ALA A 64 -5.46 -8.44 -0.51
CA ALA A 64 -6.47 -8.04 0.45
C ALA A 64 -6.41 -6.53 0.71
N ALA A 65 -7.56 -5.94 1.01
CA ALA A 65 -7.64 -4.55 1.45
C ALA A 65 -6.88 -4.37 2.77
N PRO A 66 -6.40 -3.14 3.08
CA PRO A 66 -5.86 -2.86 4.40
C PRO A 66 -6.90 -3.13 5.50
N SER A 67 -6.44 -3.59 6.67
CA SER A 67 -7.36 -3.85 7.78
C SER A 67 -7.96 -2.55 8.32
N PRO A 68 -9.16 -2.59 8.94
CA PRO A 68 -9.71 -1.43 9.64
C PRO A 68 -8.75 -0.81 10.66
N ALA A 69 -7.99 -1.65 11.38
CA ALA A 69 -6.97 -1.20 12.34
C ALA A 69 -5.82 -0.43 11.68
N SER A 70 -5.45 -0.76 10.43
CA SER A 70 -4.41 -0.05 9.68
C SER A 70 -4.84 1.38 9.36
N PHE A 71 -6.11 1.56 8.98
CA PHE A 71 -6.70 2.89 8.78
C PHE A 71 -6.85 3.64 10.11
N GLU A 72 -7.34 2.98 11.16
CA GLU A 72 -7.49 3.59 12.49
C GLU A 72 -6.18 4.17 13.01
N ALA A 73 -5.06 3.46 12.81
CA ALA A 73 -3.74 3.94 13.20
C ALA A 73 -3.33 5.24 12.50
N VAL A 74 -3.81 5.49 11.27
CA VAL A 74 -3.59 6.75 10.55
C VAL A 74 -4.56 7.83 11.05
N TYR A 75 -5.82 7.48 11.30
CA TYR A 75 -6.83 8.44 11.76
C TYR A 75 -6.57 9.00 13.16
N ARG A 76 -5.83 8.25 14.00
CA ARG A 76 -5.48 8.67 15.36
C ARG A 76 -4.21 9.53 15.46
N LYS A 77 -3.51 9.77 14.35
CA LYS A 77 -2.38 10.70 14.29
C LYS A 77 -2.86 12.15 14.32
#